data_AF-A0AAE3LW95-F1
#
_entry.id   AF-A0AAE3LW95-F1
#
_cell.length_a   1.000
_cell.length_b   1.000
_cell.length_c   1.000
_cell.angle_alpha   90.00
_cell.angle_beta   90.00
_cell.angle_gamma   90.00
#
_symmetry.space_group_name_H-M   'P 1'
#
loop_
_entity.id
_entity.type
_entity.pdbx_description
1 polymer ?
#
loop_
_entity_poly.entity_id
_entity_poly.type
_entity_poly.pdbx_seq_one_letter_code
_entity_poly.pdbx_strand_id
1 'polypeptide(L)' 'MSDSDAENVIKEQADLWAMSHGFSDVDEMKQWGEQMERERLAKFALNEVTENEQ' A
#
# COMPACT_ATOMS: atom_id res chain seq x y z
N MET A 1 -11.53 19.86 21.64
CA MET A 1 -10.53 19.19 20.77
C MET A 1 -10.64 19.85 19.42
N SER A 2 -9.51 20.27 18.85
CA SER A 2 -9.47 20.86 17.51
C SER A 2 -9.47 19.74 16.47
N ASP A 3 -10.01 19.97 15.28
CA ASP A 3 -9.99 18.97 14.19
C ASP A 3 -8.56 18.54 13.83
N SER A 4 -7.56 19.44 13.98
CA SER A 4 -6.14 19.09 13.81
C SER A 4 -5.62 18.08 14.83
N ASP A 5 -6.18 18.03 16.05
CA ASP A 5 -5.77 17.04 17.05
C ASP A 5 -6.26 15.63 16.66
N ALA A 6 -7.44 15.56 16.02
CA ALA A 6 -8.01 14.30 15.55
C ALA A 6 -7.24 13.71 14.37
N GLU A 7 -6.84 14.54 13.40
CA GLU A 7 -6.01 14.10 12.27
C GLU A 7 -4.64 13.58 12.72
N ASN A 8 -4.02 14.23 13.71
CA ASN A 8 -2.74 13.78 14.26
C ASN A 8 -2.84 12.42 14.96
N VAL A 9 -3.91 12.19 15.74
CA VAL A 9 -4.13 10.89 16.41
C VAL A 9 -4.39 9.77 15.40
N ILE A 10 -5.14 10.05 14.33
CA ILE A 10 -5.40 9.06 13.27
C ILE A 10 -4.10 8.69 12.56
N LYS A 11 -3.26 9.68 12.25
CA LYS A 11 -1.96 9.43 11.61
C LYS A 11 -1.06 8.60 12.52
N GLU A 12 -0.94 8.96 13.79
CA GLU A 12 -0.11 8.22 14.75
C GLU A 12 -0.58 6.76 14.92
N GLN A 13 -1.89 6.53 14.96
CA GLN A 13 -2.44 5.18 15.04
C GLN A 13 -2.15 4.35 13.78
N ALA A 14 -2.23 4.97 12.60
CA ALA A 14 -1.89 4.32 11.34
C ALA A 14 -0.39 3.98 11.25
N ASP A 15 0.48 4.90 11.69
CA ASP A 15 1.93 4.69 11.75
C ASP A 15 2.28 3.54 12.70
N LEU A 16 1.68 3.49 13.89
CA LEU A 16 1.89 2.39 14.85
C LEU A 16 1.44 1.04 14.30
N TRP A 17 0.33 1.01 13.56
CA TRP A 17 -0.12 -0.21 12.91
C TRP A 17 0.87 -0.68 11.84
N ALA A 18 1.37 0.23 11.00
CA ALA A 18 2.39 -0.06 10.00
C ALA A 18 3.69 -0.59 10.64
N MET A 19 4.14 0.04 11.74
CA MET A 19 5.29 -0.41 12.53
C MET A 19 5.11 -1.82 13.10
N SER A 20 3.91 -2.18 13.57
CA SER A 20 3.61 -3.54 14.02
C SER A 20 3.76 -4.60 12.91
N HIS A 21 3.73 -4.19 11.64
CA HIS A 21 3.91 -5.05 10.47
C HIS A 21 5.32 -4.96 9.86
N GLY A 22 6.23 -4.21 10.50
CA GLY A 22 7.62 -4.10 10.08
C GLY A 22 7.93 -2.96 9.11
N PHE A 23 6.97 -2.07 8.87
CA PHE A 23 7.18 -0.83 8.10
C PHE A 23 7.62 0.31 9.02
N SER A 24 8.22 1.35 8.47
CA SER A 24 8.67 2.52 9.22
C SER A 24 7.51 3.45 9.56
N ASP A 25 6.52 3.58 8.67
CA ASP A 25 5.33 4.41 8.84
C ASP A 25 4.22 3.97 7.86
N VAL A 26 3.06 4.65 7.93
CA VAL A 26 1.92 4.37 7.04
C VAL A 26 2.24 4.62 5.56
N ASP A 27 3.14 5.55 5.27
CA ASP A 27 3.47 5.93 3.90
C ASP A 27 4.33 4.84 3.22
N GLU A 28 5.29 4.26 3.94
CA GLU A 28 6.07 3.11 3.44
C GLU A 28 5.16 1.90 3.16
N MET A 29 4.24 1.60 4.08
CA MET A 29 3.29 0.49 3.90
C MET A 29 2.39 0.71 2.68
N LYS A 30 1.94 1.94 2.45
CA LYS A 30 1.16 2.31 1.27
C LYS A 30 1.95 2.13 -0.03
N GLN A 31 3.19 2.61 -0.06
CA GLN A 31 4.06 2.46 -1.24
C GLN A 31 4.31 1.00 -1.58
N TRP A 32 4.55 0.16 -0.56
CA TRP A 32 4.69 -1.28 -0.75
C TRP A 32 3.42 -1.89 -1.37
N GLY A 33 2.23 -1.54 -0.86
CA GLY A 33 0.96 -2.02 -1.40
C GLY A 33 0.73 -1.62 -2.85
N GLU A 34 1.03 -0.38 -3.21
CA GLU A 34 0.94 0.11 -4.60
C GLU A 34 1.91 -0.65 -5.53
N GLN A 35 3.14 -0.92 -5.07
CA GLN A 35 4.13 -1.66 -5.84
C GLN A 35 3.68 -3.11 -6.09
N MET A 36 3.17 -3.78 -5.06
CA MET A 36 2.67 -5.16 -5.17
C MET A 36 1.51 -5.26 -6.16
N GLU A 37 0.60 -4.28 -6.17
CA GLU A 37 -0.50 -4.24 -7.12
C GLU A 37 -0.01 -3.98 -8.56
N ARG A 38 0.93 -3.05 -8.74
CA ARG A 38 1.55 -2.81 -10.07
C ARG A 38 2.21 -4.07 -10.61
N GLU A 39 2.94 -4.82 -9.79
CA GLU A 39 3.55 -6.09 -10.19
C GLU A 39 2.51 -7.16 -10.53
N ARG A 40 1.41 -7.23 -9.75
CA ARG A 40 0.30 -8.14 -10.04
C ARG A 40 -0.34 -7.83 -11.39
N LEU A 41 -0.61 -6.56 -11.66
CA LEU A 41 -1.18 -6.11 -12.94
C LEU A 41 -0.23 -6.34 -14.11
N ALA A 42 1.07 -6.10 -13.94
CA ALA A 42 2.07 -6.37 -14.97
C ALA A 42 2.16 -7.86 -15.32
N LYS A 43 2.11 -8.75 -14.31
CA LYS A 43 2.05 -10.21 -14.54
C LYS A 43 0.76 -10.62 -15.25
N PHE A 44 -0.37 -10.01 -14.90
CA PHE A 44 -1.64 -10.29 -15.53
C PHE A 44 -1.65 -9.88 -17.01
N ALA A 45 -1.18 -8.67 -17.32
CA ALA A 45 -1.05 -8.20 -18.70
C ALA A 45 -0.11 -9.08 -19.54
N LEU A 46 0.99 -9.58 -18.95
CA LEU A 46 1.89 -10.50 -19.64
C LEU A 46 1.21 -11.84 -19.95
N ASN A 47 0.47 -12.40 -18.99
CA ASN A 47 -0.21 -13.67 -19.16
C ASN A 47 -1.35 -13.59 -20.18
N GLU A 48 -2.13 -12.50 -20.19
CA GLU A 48 -3.18 -12.29 -21.20
C GLU A 48 -2.60 -12.14 -22.62
N VAL A 49 -1.42 -11.52 -22.78
CA VAL A 49 -0.74 -11.47 -24.08
C VAL A 49 -0.32 -12.86 -24.54
N THR A 50 0.23 -13.68 -23.64
CA THR A 50 0.70 -15.04 -23.99
C THR A 50 -0.42 -16.05 -24.25
N GLU A 51 -1.59 -15.90 -23.62
CA GLU A 51 -2.74 -16.81 -23.84
C GLU A 51 -3.53 -16.51 -25.13
N ASN A 52 -3.46 -15.28 -25.65
CA ASN A 52 -4.14 -14.89 -26.89
C ASN A 52 -3.34 -15.13 -28.17
N GLU A 53 -2.09 -15.64 -28.06
CA GLU A 53 -1.22 -15.97 -29.21
C GLU A 53 -1.10 -17.49 -29.51
N GLN A 54 -1.87 -18.34 -28.81
CA GLN A 54 -1.97 -19.80 -29.09
C GLN A 54 -3.26 -20.15 -29.85
#